data_AF-A0A4D6HPS7-F1
#
_entry.id   AF-A0A4D6HPS7-F1
#
_cell.length_a   1.000
_cell.length_b   1.000
_cell.length_c   1.000
_cell.angle_alpha   90.00
_cell.angle_beta   90.00
_cell.angle_gamma   90.00
#
_symmetry.space_group_name_H-M   'P 1'
#
loop_
_entity.id
_entity.type
_entity.pdbx_description
1 polymer ?
#
loop_
_entity_poly.entity_id
_entity_poly.type
_entity_poly.pdbx_seq_one_letter_code
_entity_poly.pdbx_strand_id
1 'polypeptide(L)' 'MKLKEHTVSYGRKVMLQQYEPIDVHESVTVQLEEGDDLEEVSAELDTVIRENVERRVLKRVLQKKMEDEKDDD' A
#
# COMPACT_ATOMS: atom_id res chain seq x y z
N MET A 1 -10.72 -26.86 14.58
CA MET A 1 -10.27 -25.58 14.02
C MET A 1 -9.92 -25.74 12.55
N LYS A 2 -10.63 -25.04 11.67
CA LYS A 2 -10.23 -24.83 10.27
C LYS A 2 -9.73 -23.39 10.17
N LEU A 3 -8.42 -23.19 10.19
CA LEU A 3 -7.81 -21.89 9.89
C LEU A 3 -8.20 -21.50 8.47
N LYS A 4 -8.67 -20.27 8.29
CA LYS A 4 -8.92 -19.68 6.96
C LYS A 4 -7.90 -18.57 6.73
N GLU A 5 -7.20 -18.63 5.61
CA GLU A 5 -6.33 -17.54 5.19
C GLU A 5 -7.16 -16.50 4.42
N HIS A 6 -6.96 -15.23 4.74
CA HIS A 6 -7.54 -14.12 4.01
C HIS A 6 -6.44 -13.16 3.57
N THR A 7 -6.47 -12.79 2.29
CA THR A 7 -5.48 -11.90 1.68
C THR A 7 -6.17 -10.68 1.10
N VAL A 8 -5.72 -9.50 1.52
CA VAL A 8 -6.12 -8.21 0.96
C VAL A 8 -4.92 -7.62 0.22
N SER A 9 -5.16 -7.11 -0.98
CA SER A 9 -4.14 -6.52 -1.84
C SER A 9 -4.60 -5.16 -2.35
N TYR A 10 -3.71 -4.18 -2.31
CA TYR A 10 -3.96 -2.84 -2.84
C TYR A 10 -2.76 -2.35 -3.64
N GLY A 11 -3.05 -1.69 -4.76
CA GLY A 11 -2.06 -1.18 -5.69
C GLY A 11 -2.43 0.22 -6.14
N ARG A 12 -1.44 1.11 -6.22
CA ARG A 12 -1.62 2.46 -6.74
C ARG A 12 -0.48 2.83 -7.68
N LYS A 13 -0.88 3.29 -8.86
CA LYS A 13 0.00 3.84 -9.88
C LYS A 13 -0.08 5.36 -9.90
N VAL A 14 1.07 6.03 -9.85
CA VAL A 14 1.19 7.50 -9.87
C VAL A 14 2.26 7.92 -10.86
N MET A 15 2.05 9.01 -11.57
CA MET A 15 3.07 9.64 -12.42
C MET A 15 3.89 10.62 -11.56
N LEU A 16 5.19 10.39 -11.40
CA LEU A 16 6.06 11.33 -10.68
C LEU A 16 6.47 12.51 -11.55
N GLN A 17 6.86 12.22 -12.78
CA GLN A 17 7.19 13.18 -13.83
C GLN A 17 6.75 12.62 -15.19
N GLN A 18 6.86 13.43 -16.24
CA GLN A 18 6.58 12.96 -17.61
C GLN A 18 7.46 11.73 -17.89
N TYR A 19 6.83 10.61 -18.24
CA TYR A 19 7.48 9.32 -18.51
C TYR A 19 8.10 8.58 -17.30
N GLU A 20 7.85 9.03 -16.06
CA GLU A 20 8.27 8.31 -14.84
C GLU A 20 7.06 7.84 -14.01
N PRO A 21 6.37 6.75 -14.42
CA PRO A 21 5.35 6.13 -13.60
C PRO A 21 6.01 5.35 -12.44
N ILE A 22 5.46 5.52 -11.25
CA ILE A 22 5.68 4.59 -10.14
C ILE A 22 4.46 3.74 -9.91
N ASP A 23 4.72 2.50 -9.53
CA ASP A 23 3.69 1.54 -9.20
C ASP A 23 4.01 0.94 -7.83
N VAL A 24 3.09 1.10 -6.89
CA VAL A 24 3.24 0.66 -5.51
C VAL A 24 2.16 -0.34 -5.21
N HIS A 25 2.58 -1.57 -4.90
CA HIS A 25 1.69 -2.67 -4.54
C HIS A 25 2.04 -3.19 -3.16
N GLU A 26 1.01 -3.54 -2.40
CA GLU A 26 1.14 -4.21 -1.12
C GLU A 26 0.06 -5.28 -0.99
N SER A 27 0.40 -6.37 -0.31
CA SER A 27 -0.52 -7.47 0.02
C SER A 27 -0.29 -7.87 1.47
N VAL A 28 -1.37 -8.05 2.22
CA VAL A 28 -1.35 -8.53 3.60
C VAL A 28 -2.19 -9.80 3.68
N THR A 29 -1.61 -10.83 4.28
CA THR A 29 -2.29 -12.11 4.56
C THR A 29 -2.43 -12.28 6.06
N VAL A 30 -3.65 -12.62 6.49
CA VAL A 30 -3.96 -12.94 7.88
C VAL A 30 -4.55 -14.33 8.00
N GLN A 31 -4.43 -14.90 9.20
CA GLN A 31 -5.10 -16.13 9.58
C GLN A 31 -6.32 -15.78 10.41
N LEU A 32 -7.49 -16.29 10.01
CA LEU A 32 -8.75 -16.12 10.72
C LEU A 32 -9.00 -17.34 11.61
N GLU A 33 -9.41 -17.05 12.84
CA GLU A 33 -9.86 -18.01 13.84
C GLU A 33 -11.37 -18.26 13.74
N GLU A 34 -11.84 -19.27 14.48
CA GLU A 34 -13.24 -19.66 14.49
C GLU A 34 -14.03 -18.69 15.39
N GLY A 35 -14.74 -17.74 14.77
CA GLY A 35 -15.48 -16.69 15.45
C GLY A 35 -15.17 -15.28 14.94
N ASP A 36 -14.10 -15.12 14.15
CA ASP A 36 -13.74 -13.84 13.55
C ASP A 36 -14.77 -13.40 12.51
N ASP A 37 -15.14 -12.12 12.56
CA ASP A 37 -15.95 -11.48 11.52
C ASP A 37 -15.04 -11.12 10.34
N LEU A 38 -15.22 -11.85 9.22
CA LEU A 38 -14.47 -11.63 8.00
C LEU A 38 -14.64 -10.20 7.46
N GLU A 39 -15.83 -9.61 7.59
CA GLU A 39 -16.13 -8.29 7.04
C GLU A 39 -15.41 -7.20 7.84
N GLU A 40 -15.42 -7.32 9.18
CA GLU A 40 -14.67 -6.43 10.07
C GLU A 40 -13.16 -6.52 9.81
N VAL A 41 -12.60 -7.74 9.80
CA VAL A 41 -11.16 -7.94 9.54
C VAL A 41 -10.77 -7.44 8.15
N SER A 42 -11.61 -7.67 7.14
CA SER A 42 -11.33 -7.20 5.77
C SER A 42 -11.33 -5.66 5.69
N ALA A 43 -12.25 -4.98 6.39
CA ALA A 43 -12.32 -3.53 6.42
C ALA A 43 -11.12 -2.89 7.14
N GLU A 44 -10.66 -3.49 8.24
CA GLU A 44 -9.45 -3.06 8.92
C GLU A 44 -8.21 -3.23 8.04
N LEU A 45 -8.08 -4.39 7.40
CA LEU A 45 -6.96 -4.68 6.49
C LEU A 45 -6.94 -3.77 5.26
N ASP A 46 -8.10 -3.44 4.68
CA ASP A 46 -8.21 -2.49 3.57
C ASP A 46 -7.70 -1.10 3.99
N THR A 47 -8.03 -0.65 5.20
CA THR A 47 -7.55 0.63 5.72
C THR A 47 -6.03 0.62 5.89
N VAL A 48 -5.49 -0.40 6.56
CA VAL A 48 -4.05 -0.53 6.81
C VAL A 48 -3.26 -0.58 5.51
N ILE A 49 -3.70 -1.40 4.54
CA ILE A 49 -2.96 -1.58 3.30
C ILE A 49 -2.97 -0.33 2.43
N ARG A 50 -4.08 0.41 2.44
CA ARG A 50 -4.18 1.70 1.75
C ARG A 50 -3.25 2.73 2.37
N GLU A 51 -3.27 2.88 3.69
CA GLU A 51 -2.37 3.81 4.38
C GLU A 51 -0.90 3.50 4.11
N ASN A 52 -0.52 2.22 4.06
CA ASN A 52 0.84 1.81 3.76
C ASN A 52 1.24 2.16 2.31
N VAL A 53 0.39 1.85 1.33
CA VAL A 53 0.63 2.19 -0.08
C VAL A 53 0.71 3.70 -0.25
N GLU A 54 -0.20 4.47 0.34
CA GLU A 54 -0.21 5.93 0.30
C GLU A 54 1.07 6.52 0.92
N ARG A 55 1.51 6.00 2.06
CA ARG A 55 2.76 6.42 2.71
C ARG A 55 3.98 6.15 1.83
N ARG A 56 4.02 4.99 1.16
CA ARG A 56 5.10 4.64 0.22
C ARG A 56 5.10 5.53 -1.00
N VAL A 57 3.93 5.82 -1.56
CA VAL A 57 3.76 6.77 -2.68
C VAL A 57 4.28 8.14 -2.27
N LEU A 58 3.83 8.68 -1.12
CA LEU A 58 4.26 9.98 -0.62
C LEU A 58 5.77 10.04 -0.41
N LYS A 59 6.35 9.01 0.20
CA LYS A 59 7.81 8.92 0.39
C LYS A 59 8.54 8.99 -0.95
N ARG A 60 8.05 8.29 -1.98
CA ARG A 60 8.67 8.30 -3.30
C ARG A 60 8.55 9.66 -4.00
N VAL A 61 7.40 10.32 -3.86
CA VAL A 61 7.17 11.69 -4.35
C VAL A 61 8.13 12.68 -3.68
N LEU A 62 8.27 12.62 -2.36
CA LEU A 62 9.16 13.52 -1.61
C LEU A 62 10.63 13.28 -1.95
N GLN A 63 11.04 12.01 -2.07
CA GLN A 63 12.40 11.67 -2.50
C GLN A 63 12.72 12.26 -3.87
N LYS A 64 11.81 12.10 -4.85
CA LYS A 64 12.01 12.65 -6.19
C LYS A 64 12.13 14.17 -6.18
N LYS A 65 11.27 14.87 -5.43
CA LYS A 65 11.38 16.34 -5.28
C LYS A 65 12.74 16.78 -4.74
N MET A 66 13.27 16.09 -3.73
CA MET A 66 14.59 16.39 -3.17
C MET A 66 15.75 16.03 -4.10
N GLU A 67 15.56 15.09 -5.02
CA GLU A 67 16.53 14.76 -6.07
C GLU A 67 16.54 15.88 -7.11
N ASP A 68 15.37 16.29 -7.61
CA ASP A 68 15.22 17.38 -8.58
C ASP A 68 15.82 18.71 -8.05
N GLU A 69 15.56 19.05 -6.78
CA GLU A 69 16.10 20.27 -6.14
C GLU A 69 17.64 20.29 -6.01
N LYS A 70 18.31 19.13 -6.07
CA LYS A 70 19.78 19.04 -6.00
C LYS A 70 20.45 19.10 -7.37
N ASP A 71 19.73 18.76 -8.42
CA ASP A 71 20.27 18.79 -9.79
C ASP A 71 20.24 20.22 -10.40
N ASP A 72 19.48 21.14 -9.79
CA ASP A 72 19.33 22.55 -10.21
C ASP A 72 20.35 23.53 -9.55
N ASP A 73 21.23 23.07 -8.66
CA ASP A 73 22.28 23.85 -7.94
C ASP A 73 23.71 23.50 -8.44
#